data_AF-A0A955GIU2-F1
#
_entry.id   AF-A0A955GIU2-F1
#
_cell.length_a   1.000
_cell.length_b   1.000
_cell.length_c   1.000
_cell.angle_alpha   90.00
_cell.angle_beta   90.00
_cell.angle_gamma   90.00
#
_symmetry.space_group_name_H-M   'P 1'
#
loop_
_entity.id
_entity.type
_entity.pdbx_description
1 polymer ?
#
loop_
_entity_poly.entity_id
_entity_poly.type
_entity_poly.pdbx_seq_one_letter_code
_entity_poly.pdbx_strand_id
1 'polypeptide(L)'
;SRSNNATPSWPVGAPRADFVASSIYKRVYDKTITKRYFEYPVPAWFYGFLAGATEITTGRNTLIHELQTEAWLPENRSMRTESIEELYKTMSPEILQSRIQYAKDTGIKSFDLWGVEWWYQLKTTRHNPDIWNTAKAIIAETNQN
;
A
#
# COMPACT_ATOMS: atom_id res chain seq x y z
N SER A 1 2.29 -14.45 -2.91
CA SER A 1 1.75 -13.16 -2.46
C SER A 1 0.24 -13.13 -2.71
N ARG A 2 -0.54 -12.43 -1.88
CA ARG A 2 -2.00 -12.28 -2.01
C ARG A 2 -2.36 -10.83 -2.24
N SER A 3 -3.03 -10.54 -3.36
CA SER A 3 -3.56 -9.19 -3.61
C SER A 3 -4.77 -8.92 -2.71
N ASN A 4 -4.70 -7.83 -1.92
CA ASN A 4 -5.76 -7.32 -1.04
C ASN A 4 -6.29 -8.27 0.04
N ASN A 5 -5.76 -9.49 0.17
CA ASN A 5 -6.17 -10.51 1.15
C ASN A 5 -7.70 -10.77 1.23
N ALA A 6 -8.48 -10.30 0.24
CA ALA A 6 -9.94 -10.37 0.24
C ALA A 6 -10.47 -11.73 -0.21
N THR A 7 -9.65 -12.50 -0.94
CA THR A 7 -9.95 -13.90 -1.27
C THR A 7 -9.33 -14.79 -0.20
N PRO A 8 -10.14 -15.54 0.59
CA PRO A 8 -9.64 -16.46 1.60
C PRO A 8 -9.00 -17.68 0.93
N SER A 9 -7.77 -17.51 0.45
CA SER A 9 -6.84 -18.63 0.43
C SER A 9 -6.21 -18.66 1.81
N TRP A 10 -6.14 -19.81 2.46
CA TRP A 10 -5.47 -19.98 3.74
C TRP A 10 -4.26 -20.89 3.50
N PRO A 11 -3.01 -20.47 3.76
CA PRO A 11 -1.83 -21.15 3.22
C PRO A 11 -1.43 -22.33 4.11
N VAL A 12 -2.35 -23.27 4.31
CA VAL A 12 -2.11 -24.46 5.14
C VAL A 12 -1.48 -25.60 4.36
N GLY A 13 -1.56 -25.60 3.03
CA GLY A 13 -0.95 -26.61 2.17
C GLY A 13 0.57 -26.53 2.10
N ALA A 14 1.22 -27.64 1.71
CA ALA A 14 2.64 -27.70 1.39
C ALA A 14 2.86 -27.54 -0.13
N PRO A 15 4.01 -27.01 -0.59
CA PRO A 15 5.11 -26.44 0.21
C PRO A 15 4.75 -25.07 0.80
N ARG A 16 5.35 -24.74 1.96
CA ARG A 16 5.13 -23.46 2.65
C ARG A 16 6.35 -22.56 2.46
N ALA A 17 6.10 -21.33 2.04
CA ALA A 17 7.12 -20.28 2.02
C ALA A 17 7.52 -19.87 3.45
N ASP A 18 8.68 -19.22 3.58
CA ASP A 18 9.17 -18.72 4.87
C ASP A 18 8.31 -17.58 5.43
N PHE A 19 7.70 -16.80 4.54
CA PHE A 19 6.77 -15.72 4.87
C PHE A 19 5.49 -15.79 4.04
N VAL A 20 4.41 -15.28 4.61
CA VAL A 20 3.15 -15.05 3.90
C VAL A 20 3.09 -13.58 3.47
N ALA A 21 3.14 -13.35 2.17
CA ALA A 21 3.08 -12.00 1.59
C ALA A 21 1.64 -11.56 1.31
N SER A 22 1.28 -10.35 1.77
CA SER A 22 0.02 -9.66 1.45
C SER A 22 0.29 -8.34 0.74
N SER A 23 -0.54 -7.98 -0.22
CA SER A 23 -0.60 -6.65 -0.83
C SER A 23 -1.81 -5.90 -0.25
N ILE A 24 -1.67 -4.59 0.00
CA ILE A 24 -2.72 -3.71 0.53
C ILE A 24 -2.85 -2.48 -0.37
N TYR A 25 -3.90 -2.49 -1.19
CA TYR A 25 -4.38 -1.40 -2.02
C TYR A 25 -5.73 -0.93 -1.50
N LYS A 26 -5.81 0.32 -1.07
CA LYS A 26 -7.06 0.90 -0.56
C LYS A 26 -7.75 1.78 -1.58
N ARG A 27 -7.02 2.66 -2.26
CA ARG A 27 -7.65 3.74 -3.03
C ARG A 27 -7.58 3.43 -4.53
N VAL A 28 -8.74 3.20 -5.12
CA VAL A 28 -8.89 2.73 -6.51
C VAL A 28 -9.91 3.59 -7.24
N TYR A 29 -9.87 3.58 -8.56
CA TYR A 29 -10.94 4.16 -9.38
C TYR A 29 -11.98 3.09 -9.71
N ASP A 30 -13.21 3.28 -9.27
CA ASP A 30 -14.32 2.41 -9.64
C ASP A 30 -14.76 2.71 -11.07
N LYS A 31 -14.49 1.77 -11.98
CA LYS A 31 -14.82 1.88 -13.41
C LYS A 31 -16.27 1.55 -13.72
N THR A 32 -17.01 0.96 -12.77
CA THR A 32 -18.30 0.33 -13.02
C THR A 32 -19.46 1.27 -12.70
N ILE A 33 -19.76 1.44 -11.42
CA ILE A 33 -21.01 2.04 -10.94
C ILE A 33 -20.82 3.53 -10.68
N THR A 34 -19.79 3.89 -9.89
CA THR A 34 -19.66 5.25 -9.37
C THR A 34 -18.80 6.16 -10.24
N LYS A 35 -17.89 5.61 -11.07
CA LYS A 35 -16.92 6.38 -11.87
C LYS A 35 -16.15 7.39 -11.03
N ARG A 36 -15.80 7.00 -9.81
CA ARG A 36 -15.16 7.85 -8.80
C ARG A 36 -14.01 7.12 -8.13
N TYR A 37 -13.14 7.90 -7.52
CA TYR A 37 -12.16 7.35 -6.57
C TYR A 37 -12.88 6.86 -5.33
N PHE A 38 -12.56 5.63 -4.95
CA PHE A 38 -13.12 4.95 -3.80
C PHE A 38 -11.98 4.40 -2.95
N GLU A 39 -12.15 4.47 -1.64
CA GLU A 39 -11.22 3.86 -0.70
C GLU A 39 -11.88 2.67 -0.03
N TYR A 40 -11.25 1.50 -0.13
CA TYR A 40 -11.75 0.29 0.49
C TYR A 40 -11.87 0.48 2.01
N PRO A 41 -13.07 0.30 2.60
CA PRO A 41 -13.33 0.54 4.01
C PRO A 41 -12.87 -0.65 4.88
N VAL A 42 -11.74 -1.26 4.53
CA VAL A 42 -11.14 -2.33 5.31
C VAL A 42 -10.26 -1.69 6.40
N PRO A 43 -10.51 -1.97 7.68
CA PRO A 43 -9.73 -1.42 8.79
C PRO A 43 -8.42 -2.20 9.00
N ALA A 44 -7.41 -1.56 9.60
CA ALA A 44 -6.08 -2.14 9.78
C ALA A 44 -6.09 -3.42 10.64
N TRP A 45 -6.96 -3.47 11.66
CA TRP A 45 -7.11 -4.64 12.54
C TRP A 45 -7.50 -5.91 11.76
N PHE A 46 -8.20 -5.78 10.62
CA PHE A 46 -8.57 -6.95 9.80
C PHE A 46 -7.33 -7.63 9.24
N TYR A 47 -6.36 -6.85 8.75
CA TYR A 47 -5.08 -7.40 8.27
C TYR A 47 -4.22 -7.92 9.43
N GLY A 48 -4.25 -7.26 10.59
CA GLY A 48 -3.59 -7.76 11.80
C GLY A 48 -4.16 -9.11 12.27
N PHE A 49 -5.49 -9.25 12.26
CA PHE A 49 -6.17 -10.52 12.56
C PHE A 49 -5.75 -11.63 11.59
N LEU A 50 -5.74 -11.36 10.28
CA LEU A 50 -5.32 -12.33 9.28
C LEU A 50 -3.85 -12.75 9.46
N ALA A 51 -2.97 -11.80 9.80
CA ALA A 51 -1.56 -12.06 10.06
C ALA A 51 -1.38 -12.95 11.30
N GLY A 52 -2.03 -12.62 12.43
CA GLY A 52 -1.94 -13.39 13.66
C GLY A 52 -2.53 -14.80 13.53
N ALA A 53 -3.67 -14.93 12.86
CA ALA A 53 -4.24 -16.26 12.62
C ALA A 53 -3.37 -17.09 11.66
N THR A 54 -2.71 -16.46 10.67
CA THR A 54 -1.73 -17.15 9.80
C THR A 54 -0.56 -17.67 10.62
N GLU A 55 -0.02 -16.85 11.53
CA GLU A 55 1.07 -17.25 12.43
C GLU A 55 0.66 -18.43 13.31
N ILE A 56 -0.52 -18.38 13.94
CA ILE A 56 -1.05 -19.46 14.80
C ILE A 56 -1.21 -20.78 14.04
N THR A 57 -1.71 -20.74 12.81
CA THR A 57 -2.05 -21.97 12.06
C THR A 57 -0.91 -22.54 11.23
N THR A 58 0.05 -21.71 10.84
CA THR A 58 1.14 -22.12 9.93
C THR A 58 2.53 -22.01 10.53
N GLY A 59 2.69 -21.28 11.65
CA GLY A 59 3.97 -20.92 12.24
C GLY A 59 4.76 -19.90 11.41
N ARG A 60 4.12 -19.22 10.45
CA ARG A 60 4.78 -18.29 9.52
C ARG A 60 4.35 -16.86 9.76
N ASN A 61 5.33 -15.96 9.74
CA ASN A 61 5.09 -14.53 9.82
C ASN A 61 4.49 -14.01 8.51
N THR A 62 3.67 -12.98 8.64
CA THR A 62 3.13 -12.23 7.50
C THR A 62 3.97 -10.99 7.25
N LEU A 63 4.16 -10.63 5.99
CA LEU A 63 4.76 -9.36 5.57
C LEU A 63 3.83 -8.67 4.56
N ILE A 64 3.76 -7.35 4.59
CA ILE A 64 3.04 -6.59 3.55
C ILE A 64 4.03 -6.34 2.42
N HIS A 65 4.04 -7.20 1.40
CA HIS A 65 5.01 -7.08 0.30
C HIS A 65 4.70 -5.87 -0.60
N GLU A 66 3.46 -5.41 -0.61
CA GLU A 66 3.05 -4.31 -1.49
C GLU A 66 2.04 -3.43 -0.76
N LEU A 67 2.54 -2.40 -0.08
CA LEU A 67 1.71 -1.31 0.40
C LEU A 67 1.56 -0.29 -0.73
N GLN A 68 0.33 0.00 -1.16
CA GLN A 68 0.09 1.00 -2.20
C GLN A 68 0.61 2.38 -1.78
N THR A 69 1.64 2.89 -2.46
CA THR A 69 2.16 4.24 -2.19
C THR A 69 2.36 5.07 -3.46
N GLU A 70 1.74 4.67 -4.56
CA GLU A 70 1.65 5.43 -5.80
C GLU A 70 0.21 5.82 -6.15
N ALA A 71 0.08 6.83 -7.01
CA ALA A 71 -1.20 7.25 -7.54
C ALA A 71 -1.76 6.19 -8.50
N TRP A 72 -3.02 5.80 -8.33
CA TRP A 72 -3.72 4.96 -9.30
C TRP A 72 -4.81 5.76 -10.00
N LEU A 73 -4.78 5.76 -11.34
CA LEU A 73 -5.68 6.53 -12.18
C LEU A 73 -6.66 5.62 -12.95
N PRO A 74 -7.73 6.18 -13.51
CA PRO A 74 -8.54 5.51 -14.53
C PRO A 74 -7.67 4.98 -15.68
N GLU A 75 -8.09 3.89 -16.33
CA GLU A 75 -7.35 3.25 -17.44
C GLU A 75 -7.06 4.17 -18.64
N ASN A 76 -7.92 5.16 -18.87
CA ASN A 76 -7.76 6.13 -19.96
C ASN A 76 -6.86 7.31 -19.58
N ARG A 77 -6.19 7.28 -18.41
CA ARG A 77 -5.28 8.32 -17.93
C ARG A 77 -3.92 7.72 -17.61
N SER A 78 -2.89 8.55 -17.70
CA SER A 78 -1.50 8.11 -17.51
C SER A 78 -0.84 8.86 -16.36
N MET A 79 -0.27 8.11 -15.42
CA MET A 79 0.46 8.69 -14.29
C MET A 79 1.66 9.53 -14.71
N ARG A 80 2.18 9.31 -15.92
CA ARG A 80 3.34 10.02 -16.47
C ARG A 80 2.99 11.45 -16.90
N THR A 81 1.76 11.68 -17.35
CA THR A 81 1.35 12.92 -18.04
C THR A 81 0.26 13.70 -17.31
N GLU A 82 -0.55 13.03 -16.48
CA GLU A 82 -1.70 13.66 -15.80
C GLU A 82 -1.27 14.76 -14.82
N SER A 83 -2.13 15.73 -14.49
CA SER A 83 -1.76 16.81 -13.55
C SER A 83 -1.41 16.28 -12.14
N ILE A 84 -0.55 17.02 -11.41
CA ILE A 84 -0.21 16.67 -10.01
C ILE A 84 -1.48 16.63 -9.15
N GLU A 85 -2.39 17.59 -9.35
CA GLU A 85 -3.68 17.64 -8.65
C GLU A 85 -4.48 16.34 -8.81
N GLU A 86 -4.56 15.81 -10.03
CA GLU A 86 -5.28 14.56 -10.29
C GLU A 86 -4.58 13.36 -9.66
N LEU A 87 -3.25 13.30 -9.72
CA LEU A 87 -2.48 12.25 -9.05
C LEU A 87 -2.70 12.26 -7.53
N TYR A 88 -2.74 13.44 -6.93
CA TYR A 88 -2.90 13.62 -5.50
C TYR A 88 -4.31 13.27 -5.00
N LYS A 89 -5.30 13.15 -5.89
CA LYS A 89 -6.61 12.58 -5.53
C LYS A 89 -6.51 11.13 -5.06
N THR A 90 -5.47 10.39 -5.43
CA THR A 90 -5.25 9.00 -4.98
C THR A 90 -4.01 8.79 -4.15
N MET A 91 -2.98 9.63 -4.32
CA MET A 91 -1.77 9.56 -3.52
C MET A 91 -1.11 10.94 -3.36
N SER A 92 -1.61 11.72 -2.39
CA SER A 92 -0.94 12.94 -1.92
C SER A 92 0.05 12.63 -0.78
N PRO A 93 0.89 13.60 -0.36
CA PRO A 93 1.74 13.46 0.82
C PRO A 93 0.99 13.05 2.08
N GLU A 94 -0.21 13.61 2.29
CA GLU A 94 -1.08 13.31 3.43
C GLU A 94 -1.63 11.88 3.33
N ILE A 95 -2.04 11.46 2.13
CA ILE A 95 -2.50 10.08 1.89
C ILE A 95 -1.35 9.11 2.14
N LEU A 96 -0.12 9.40 1.70
CA LEU A 96 1.05 8.57 1.96
C LEU A 96 1.31 8.40 3.46
N GLN A 97 1.27 9.50 4.24
CA GLN A 97 1.42 9.44 5.70
C GLN A 97 0.36 8.54 6.33
N SER A 98 -0.91 8.77 5.99
CA SER A 98 -2.02 7.95 6.48
C SER A 98 -1.89 6.48 6.08
N ARG A 99 -1.30 6.20 4.92
CA ARG A 99 -1.12 4.84 4.42
C ARG A 99 -0.02 4.08 5.15
N ILE A 100 1.09 4.75 5.44
CA ILE A 100 2.16 4.17 6.25
C ILE A 100 1.68 3.97 7.69
N GLN A 101 0.92 4.94 8.25
CA GLN A 101 0.30 4.76 9.55
C GLN A 101 -0.66 3.57 9.57
N TYR A 102 -1.51 3.44 8.55
CA TYR A 102 -2.39 2.28 8.39
C TYR A 102 -1.62 0.95 8.41
N ALA A 103 -0.46 0.88 7.74
CA ALA A 103 0.40 -0.30 7.78
C ALA A 103 0.96 -0.57 9.18
N LYS A 104 1.42 0.47 9.88
CA LYS A 104 1.87 0.37 11.29
C LYS A 104 0.73 -0.15 12.19
N ASP A 105 -0.48 0.35 12.00
CA ASP A 105 -1.67 -0.03 12.79
C ASP A 105 -2.11 -1.49 12.56
N THR A 106 -1.63 -2.16 11.51
CA THR A 106 -1.88 -3.61 11.32
C THR A 106 -1.11 -4.46 12.33
N GLY A 107 -0.04 -3.94 12.94
CA GLY A 107 0.89 -4.71 13.77
C GLY A 107 1.83 -5.63 12.98
N ILE A 108 1.77 -5.63 11.64
CA ILE A 108 2.68 -6.40 10.79
C ILE A 108 4.05 -5.71 10.77
N LYS A 109 5.09 -6.42 11.19
CA LYS A 109 6.43 -5.84 11.45
C LYS A 109 7.20 -5.41 10.20
N SER A 110 6.88 -5.97 9.04
CA SER A 110 7.62 -5.72 7.80
C SER A 110 6.66 -5.39 6.68
N PHE A 111 6.88 -4.23 6.04
CA PHE A 111 6.09 -3.79 4.90
C PHE A 111 6.96 -3.06 3.87
N ASP A 112 6.80 -3.44 2.61
CA ASP A 112 7.47 -2.85 1.45
C ASP A 112 6.53 -1.86 0.75
N LEU A 113 7.11 -0.76 0.24
CA LEU A 113 6.36 0.34 -0.36
C LEU A 113 6.31 0.21 -1.89
N TRP A 114 5.11 0.16 -2.44
CA TRP A 114 4.88 0.09 -3.88
C TRP A 114 4.62 1.47 -4.47
N GLY A 115 5.68 2.10 -5.00
CA GLY A 115 5.56 3.42 -5.65
C GLY A 115 6.82 4.27 -5.74
N VAL A 116 7.98 3.78 -5.26
CA VAL A 116 9.22 4.56 -5.19
C VAL A 116 9.66 5.10 -6.55
N GLU A 117 9.48 4.34 -7.63
CA GLU A 117 9.78 4.79 -8.99
C GLU A 117 8.93 5.99 -9.40
N TRP A 118 7.64 5.98 -9.05
CA TRP A 118 6.73 7.09 -9.30
C TRP A 118 7.14 8.34 -8.50
N TRP A 119 7.55 8.19 -7.23
CA TRP A 119 8.08 9.30 -6.43
C TRP A 119 9.30 9.94 -7.07
N TYR A 120 10.20 9.11 -7.58
CA TYR A 120 11.42 9.58 -8.25
C TYR A 120 11.09 10.33 -9.55
N GLN A 121 10.10 9.85 -10.31
CA GLN A 121 9.61 10.53 -11.52
C GLN A 121 9.00 11.90 -11.21
N LEU A 122 8.17 12.01 -10.16
CA LEU A 122 7.62 13.29 -9.72
C LEU A 122 8.73 14.29 -9.37
N LYS A 123 9.73 13.82 -8.61
CA LYS A 123 10.85 14.65 -8.17
C LYS A 123 11.70 15.15 -9.33
N THR A 124 12.08 14.25 -10.24
CA THR A 124 13.12 14.53 -11.25
C THR A 124 12.58 15.11 -12.55
N THR A 125 11.43 14.61 -13.02
CA THR A 125 10.84 15.04 -14.29
C THR A 125 9.80 16.13 -14.11
N ARG A 126 9.09 16.13 -12.98
CA ARG A 126 7.96 17.04 -12.75
C ARG A 126 8.25 18.14 -11.73
N HIS A 127 9.47 18.19 -11.20
CA HIS A 127 9.91 19.15 -10.19
C HIS A 127 8.99 19.23 -8.96
N ASN A 128 8.32 18.13 -8.62
CA ASN A 128 7.51 18.00 -7.43
C ASN A 128 8.13 16.92 -6.51
N PRO A 129 8.93 17.33 -5.50
CA PRO A 129 9.58 16.40 -4.58
C PRO A 129 8.73 16.05 -3.35
N ASP A 130 7.46 16.46 -3.27
CA ASP A 130 6.70 16.48 -2.01
C ASP A 130 6.51 15.07 -1.43
N ILE A 131 6.12 14.11 -2.27
CA ILE A 131 5.99 12.70 -1.90
C ILE A 131 7.34 12.11 -1.46
N TRP A 132 8.42 12.41 -2.20
CA TRP A 132 9.77 11.94 -1.90
C TRP A 132 10.25 12.45 -0.54
N ASN A 133 10.06 13.75 -0.27
CA ASN A 133 10.46 14.38 0.98
C ASN A 133 9.63 13.83 2.16
N THR A 134 8.33 13.61 1.95
CA THR A 134 7.44 13.02 2.94
C THR A 134 7.88 11.60 3.29
N ALA A 135 8.13 10.75 2.28
CA ALA A 135 8.63 9.40 2.50
C ALA A 135 9.95 9.39 3.28
N LYS A 136 10.91 10.25 2.91
CA LYS A 136 12.18 10.40 3.62
C LYS A 136 11.98 10.75 5.10
N ALA A 137 11.09 11.69 5.40
CA ALA A 137 10.82 12.12 6.77
C ALA A 137 10.29 10.96 7.62
N ILE A 138 9.29 10.22 7.10
CA ILE A 138 8.68 9.08 7.79
C ILE A 138 9.68 7.94 8.03
N ILE A 139 10.54 7.65 7.04
CA ILE A 139 11.57 6.62 7.16
C ILE A 139 12.62 7.03 8.19
N ALA A 140 13.05 8.30 8.19
CA ALA A 140 14.01 8.81 9.16
C ALA A 140 13.48 8.72 10.60
N GLU A 141 12.21 9.07 10.82
CA GLU A 141 11.53 8.92 12.11
C GLU A 141 11.43 7.45 12.54
N THR A 142 11.15 6.54 11.61
CA THR A 142 11.01 5.10 11.91
C THR A 142 12.35 4.48 12.32
N ASN A 143 13.48 4.98 11.84
CA ASN A 143 14.81 4.48 12.21
C ASN A 143 15.34 5.04 13.56
N GLN A 144 14.63 6.00 14.16
CA GLN A 144 15.01 6.60 15.45
C GLN A 144 14.28 5.96 16.65
N ASN A 145 13.22 5.19 16.38
CA ASN A 145 12.40 4.49 17.37
C ASN A 145 12.72 2.99 17.38
#